data_AF-A0A257ZE62-F1
#
_entry.id   AF-A0A257ZE62-F1
#
_cell.length_a   1.000
_cell.length_b   1.000
_cell.length_c   1.000
_cell.angle_alpha   90.00
_cell.angle_beta   90.00
_cell.angle_gamma   90.00
#
_symmetry.space_group_name_H-M   'P 1'
#
loop_
_entity.id
_entity.type
_entity.pdbx_description
1 polymer ?
#
loop_
_entity_poly.entity_id
_entity_poly.type
_entity_poly.pdbx_seq_one_letter_code
_entity_poly.pdbx_strand_id
1 'polypeptide(L)'
;MDPDEQALQREGYASALVSTEFLNALKLGPNGRIAITYVEWAGEREQQVIVPWHLVDGPDTAQLLSERIRSVPLRRAYRTSISSVILFASGLFKQSGYRALRNVIDVSGDGVNNHGPPVTRARDEAVRQGITINGLPLMLKRSMNSALDVPELDVYYEDCVIGGPGAFVIPVRTREEVVRAIKTKMVLEVAGVKPKPAPRIIPAADPARISCLIGERIWQENWNN
;
A
#
# COMPACT_ATOMS: atom_id res chain seq x y z
N MET A 1 -4.62 -10.66 -7.88
CA MET A 1 -3.19 -10.63 -8.19
C MET A 1 -2.67 -11.93 -8.80
N ASP A 2 -2.04 -11.79 -9.96
CA ASP A 2 -1.29 -12.86 -10.61
C ASP A 2 0.01 -13.17 -9.83
N PRO A 3 0.45 -14.43 -9.71
CA PRO A 3 1.71 -14.80 -9.05
C PRO A 3 2.94 -14.03 -9.55
N ASP A 4 3.02 -13.75 -10.85
CA ASP A 4 4.14 -13.00 -11.40
C ASP A 4 4.15 -11.54 -10.90
N GLU A 5 2.96 -10.94 -10.75
CA GLU A 5 2.82 -9.57 -10.22
C GLU A 5 3.12 -9.52 -8.73
N GLN A 6 2.74 -10.55 -7.98
CA GLN A 6 3.09 -10.68 -6.56
C GLN A 6 4.60 -10.86 -6.40
N ALA A 7 5.23 -11.71 -7.23
CA ALA A 7 6.68 -11.90 -7.25
C ALA A 7 7.41 -10.59 -7.58
N LEU A 8 6.95 -9.88 -8.61
CA LEU A 8 7.53 -8.61 -9.05
C LEU A 8 7.43 -7.52 -7.97
N GLN A 9 6.31 -7.42 -7.27
CA GLN A 9 6.17 -6.50 -6.13
C GLN A 9 7.10 -6.84 -5.00
N ARG A 10 7.13 -8.12 -4.59
CA ARG A 10 7.98 -8.56 -3.49
C ARG A 10 9.45 -8.30 -3.79
N GLU A 11 9.88 -8.58 -5.02
CA GLU A 11 11.23 -8.25 -5.50
C GLU A 11 11.47 -6.73 -5.50
N GLY A 12 10.47 -5.93 -5.91
CA GLY A 12 10.54 -4.48 -5.88
C GLY A 12 10.75 -3.91 -4.48
N TYR A 13 10.00 -4.39 -3.48
CA TYR A 13 10.18 -4.00 -2.07
C TYR A 13 11.53 -4.44 -1.52
N ALA A 14 11.90 -5.70 -1.73
CA ALA A 14 13.19 -6.22 -1.27
C ALA A 14 14.36 -5.43 -1.88
N SER A 15 14.30 -5.12 -3.18
CA SER A 15 15.32 -4.33 -3.88
C SER A 15 15.33 -2.84 -3.48
N ALA A 16 14.18 -2.28 -3.12
CA ALA A 16 14.10 -0.88 -2.70
C ALA A 16 14.75 -0.64 -1.34
N LEU A 17 14.62 -1.58 -0.41
CA LEU A 17 15.23 -1.51 0.94
C LEU A 17 16.76 -1.38 0.92
N VAL A 18 17.42 -1.96 -0.08
CA VAL A 18 18.89 -1.95 -0.19
C VAL A 18 19.39 -0.93 -1.21
N SER A 19 18.49 -0.10 -1.75
CA SER A 19 18.86 0.92 -2.73
C SER A 19 19.63 2.07 -2.07
N THR A 20 20.57 2.66 -2.81
CA THR A 20 21.34 3.81 -2.35
C THR A 20 20.43 4.98 -2.01
N GLU A 21 19.35 5.19 -2.77
CA GLU A 21 18.38 6.25 -2.56
C GLU A 21 17.64 6.07 -1.23
N PHE A 22 17.17 4.86 -0.92
CA PHE A 22 16.51 4.55 0.34
C PHE A 22 17.46 4.70 1.52
N LEU A 23 18.67 4.13 1.44
CA LEU A 23 19.65 4.21 2.52
C LEU A 23 20.11 5.65 2.78
N ASN A 24 20.24 6.47 1.74
CA ASN A 24 20.52 7.90 1.88
C ASN A 24 19.34 8.65 2.51
N ALA A 25 18.10 8.38 2.07
CA ALA A 25 16.90 8.98 2.66
C ALA A 25 16.75 8.60 4.14
N LEU A 26 17.05 7.35 4.50
CA LEU A 26 17.08 6.85 5.88
C LEU A 26 18.09 7.63 6.72
N LYS A 27 19.33 7.74 6.24
CA LYS A 27 20.42 8.44 6.93
C LYS A 27 20.14 9.93 7.12
N LEU A 28 19.51 10.58 6.15
CA LEU A 28 19.13 12.00 6.21
C LEU A 28 17.82 12.23 6.99
N GLY A 29 17.06 11.18 7.25
CA GLY A 29 15.82 11.26 8.01
C GLY A 29 16.08 11.64 9.47
N PRO A 30 15.08 12.21 10.17
CA PRO A 30 15.24 12.83 11.50
C PRO A 30 15.74 11.86 12.59
N ASN A 31 15.51 10.56 12.42
CA ASN A 31 15.93 9.54 13.37
C ASN A 31 17.11 8.68 12.88
N GLY A 32 17.52 8.80 11.61
CA GLY A 32 18.50 7.90 10.99
C GLY A 32 18.07 6.43 10.90
N ARG A 33 16.85 6.09 11.32
CA ARG A 33 16.32 4.72 11.43
C ARG A 33 14.80 4.68 11.38
N ILE A 34 14.25 3.54 10.98
CA ILE A 34 12.80 3.27 10.91
C ILE A 34 12.52 1.80 11.28
N ALA A 35 11.34 1.51 11.81
CA ALA A 35 10.87 0.15 11.99
C ALA A 35 9.91 -0.21 10.85
N ILE A 36 10.07 -1.39 10.25
CA ILE A 36 9.26 -1.87 9.13
C ILE A 36 8.69 -3.24 9.48
N THR A 37 7.42 -3.46 9.16
CA THR A 37 6.81 -4.79 9.07
C THR A 37 6.27 -4.98 7.65
N TYR A 38 6.36 -6.18 7.11
CA TYR A 38 5.87 -6.50 5.77
C TYR A 38 4.72 -7.51 5.89
N VAL A 39 3.55 -7.13 5.37
CA VAL A 39 2.30 -7.89 5.46
C VAL A 39 1.80 -8.17 4.06
N GLU A 40 1.41 -9.41 3.80
CA GLU A 40 0.67 -9.78 2.61
C GLU A 40 -0.77 -10.09 2.95
N TRP A 41 -1.67 -9.77 2.02
CA TRP A 41 -3.10 -9.76 2.27
C TRP A 41 -3.90 -10.10 1.03
N ALA A 42 -5.15 -10.53 1.25
CA ALA A 42 -6.14 -10.76 0.19
C ALA A 42 -7.56 -10.54 0.73
N GLY A 43 -8.35 -11.60 0.98
CA GLY A 43 -9.68 -11.48 1.57
C GLY A 43 -9.71 -11.03 3.03
N GLU A 44 -10.91 -10.81 3.58
CA GLU A 44 -11.17 -10.26 4.92
C GLU A 44 -10.40 -10.97 6.05
N ARG A 45 -10.19 -12.29 5.96
CA ARG A 45 -9.49 -13.10 6.97
C ARG A 45 -8.11 -13.56 6.53
N GLU A 46 -7.59 -12.98 5.45
CA GLU A 46 -6.34 -13.38 4.83
C GLU A 46 -5.33 -12.25 4.96
N GLN A 47 -4.77 -12.08 6.15
CA GLN A 47 -3.63 -11.21 6.39
C GLN A 47 -2.52 -12.04 7.04
N GLN A 48 -1.30 -11.88 6.54
CA GLN A 48 -0.15 -12.62 7.02
C GLN A 48 1.03 -11.67 7.19
N VAL A 49 1.56 -11.60 8.41
CA VAL A 49 2.85 -10.96 8.66
C VAL A 49 3.94 -11.86 8.07
N ILE A 50 4.56 -11.39 7.00
CA ILE A 50 5.68 -12.08 6.34
C ILE A 50 6.98 -11.75 7.06
N VAL A 51 7.15 -10.49 7.45
CA VAL A 51 8.25 -10.06 8.32
C VAL A 51 7.68 -9.26 9.49
N PRO A 52 7.87 -9.71 10.74
CA PRO A 52 7.55 -8.93 11.94
C PRO A 52 8.29 -7.59 11.96
N TRP A 53 7.94 -6.71 12.90
CA TRP A 53 8.63 -5.44 13.06
C TRP A 53 10.15 -5.62 13.15
N HIS A 54 10.86 -4.96 12.25
CA HIS A 54 12.30 -5.04 12.08
C HIS A 54 12.86 -3.62 12.01
N LEU A 55 13.81 -3.31 12.88
CA LEU A 55 14.49 -2.02 12.88
C LEU A 55 15.50 -1.97 11.73
N VAL A 56 15.38 -0.94 10.90
CA VAL A 56 16.32 -0.60 9.84
C VAL A 56 17.02 0.70 10.21
N ASP A 57 18.30 0.60 10.52
CA ASP A 57 19.19 1.70 10.95
C ASP A 57 20.46 1.81 10.11
N GLY A 58 20.61 0.95 9.09
CA GLY A 58 21.73 0.97 8.17
C GLY A 58 21.67 -0.11 7.10
N PRO A 59 22.72 -0.23 6.27
CA PRO A 59 22.78 -1.19 5.17
C PRO A 59 22.60 -2.64 5.62
N ASP A 60 23.23 -3.05 6.73
CA ASP A 60 23.21 -4.45 7.20
C ASP A 60 21.80 -4.86 7.66
N THR A 61 21.13 -4.00 8.44
CA THR A 61 19.76 -4.26 8.90
C THR A 61 18.74 -4.18 7.76
N ALA A 62 18.98 -3.34 6.75
CA ALA A 62 18.18 -3.31 5.53
C ALA A 62 18.35 -4.58 4.66
N GLN A 63 19.59 -5.07 4.53
CA GLN A 63 19.91 -6.30 3.81
C GLN A 63 19.20 -7.51 4.44
N LEU A 64 19.26 -7.65 5.77
CA LEU A 64 18.56 -8.71 6.50
C LEU A 64 17.05 -8.68 6.27
N LEU A 65 16.44 -7.48 6.24
CA LEU A 65 15.01 -7.34 5.94
C LEU A 65 14.70 -7.74 4.49
N SER A 66 15.53 -7.30 3.54
CA SER A 66 15.39 -7.66 2.11
C SER A 66 15.41 -9.17 1.90
N GLU A 67 16.37 -9.86 2.51
CA GLU A 67 16.52 -11.32 2.43
C GLU A 67 15.32 -12.05 3.03
N ARG A 68 14.83 -11.60 4.20
CA ARG A 68 13.64 -12.17 4.85
C ARG A 68 12.41 -12.07 3.95
N ILE A 69 12.19 -10.91 3.32
CA ILE A 69 11.09 -10.71 2.36
C ILE A 69 11.20 -11.70 1.20
N ARG A 70 12.40 -11.91 0.65
CA ARG A 70 12.63 -12.86 -0.47
C ARG A 70 12.46 -14.33 -0.07
N SER A 71 12.78 -14.69 1.17
CA SER A 71 12.83 -16.10 1.61
C SER A 71 11.47 -16.78 1.82
N VAL A 72 10.41 -16.02 2.04
CA VAL A 72 9.09 -16.60 2.31
C VAL A 72 8.45 -17.06 1.00
N PRO A 73 7.83 -18.24 0.90
CA PRO A 73 7.13 -18.66 -0.30
C PRO A 73 5.97 -17.71 -0.68
N LEU A 74 5.67 -17.59 -1.97
CA LEU A 74 4.48 -16.86 -2.42
C LEU A 74 3.23 -17.69 -2.12
N ARG A 75 2.24 -17.09 -1.46
CA ARG A 75 0.93 -17.71 -1.23
C ARG A 75 -0.07 -17.07 -2.17
N ARG A 76 -0.73 -17.89 -2.98
CA ARG A 76 -1.90 -17.45 -3.74
C ARG A 76 -3.08 -17.28 -2.81
N ALA A 77 -3.76 -16.16 -2.96
CA ALA A 77 -4.98 -15.84 -2.26
C ALA A 77 -5.89 -15.03 -3.20
N TYR A 78 -7.19 -15.05 -2.92
CA TYR A 78 -8.20 -14.47 -3.80
C TYR A 78 -9.00 -13.40 -3.03
N ARG A 79 -9.69 -12.53 -3.77
CA ARG A 79 -10.40 -11.34 -3.26
C ARG A 79 -9.46 -10.26 -2.74
N THR A 80 -10.04 -9.09 -2.52
CA THR A 80 -9.32 -7.86 -2.19
C THR A 80 -10.06 -7.14 -1.07
N SER A 81 -9.57 -7.30 0.16
CA SER A 81 -10.07 -6.62 1.35
C SER A 81 -9.06 -5.59 1.85
N ILE A 82 -9.06 -4.42 1.20
CA ILE A 82 -8.24 -3.27 1.59
C ILE A 82 -8.64 -2.81 3.00
N SER A 83 -9.94 -2.83 3.31
CA SER A 83 -10.45 -2.45 4.62
C SER A 83 -9.86 -3.32 5.74
N SER A 84 -9.85 -4.64 5.58
CA SER A 84 -9.31 -5.54 6.60
C SER A 84 -7.80 -5.41 6.77
N VAL A 85 -7.02 -5.23 5.69
CA VAL A 85 -5.58 -5.02 5.85
C VAL A 85 -5.26 -3.69 6.54
N ILE A 86 -6.01 -2.61 6.29
CA ILE A 86 -5.83 -1.32 7.00
C ILE A 86 -6.09 -1.50 8.50
N LEU A 87 -7.19 -2.17 8.87
CA LEU A 87 -7.53 -2.41 10.28
C LEU A 87 -6.50 -3.32 10.96
N PHE A 88 -6.08 -4.38 10.27
CA PHE A 88 -5.05 -5.30 10.75
C PHE A 88 -3.71 -4.58 10.99
N ALA A 89 -3.23 -3.83 9.99
CA ALA A 89 -1.98 -3.08 10.09
C ALA A 89 -2.03 -1.97 11.17
N SER A 90 -3.19 -1.32 11.34
CA SER A 90 -3.39 -0.35 12.43
C SER A 90 -3.18 -0.98 13.81
N GLY A 91 -3.62 -2.23 13.98
CA GLY A 91 -3.39 -3.01 15.21
C GLY A 91 -1.91 -3.36 15.45
N LEU A 92 -1.13 -3.57 14.38
CA LEU A 92 0.30 -3.94 14.49
C LEU A 92 1.16 -2.85 15.13
N PHE A 93 0.83 -1.56 14.96
CA PHE A 93 1.59 -0.47 15.57
C PHE A 93 1.65 -0.57 17.09
N LYS A 94 0.56 -1.01 17.73
CA LYS A 94 0.47 -1.19 19.19
C LYS A 94 1.41 -2.29 19.69
N GLN A 95 1.74 -3.25 18.83
CA GLN A 95 2.59 -4.41 19.14
C GLN A 95 4.03 -4.21 18.65
N SER A 96 4.36 -3.04 18.10
CA SER A 96 5.66 -2.81 17.48
C SER A 96 6.83 -2.80 18.47
N GLY A 97 6.58 -2.42 19.72
CA GLY A 97 7.65 -2.18 20.70
C GLY A 97 8.50 -0.94 20.40
N TYR A 98 8.16 -0.17 19.36
CA TYR A 98 8.88 1.02 18.94
C TYR A 98 8.02 2.27 19.15
N ARG A 99 8.68 3.40 19.48
CA ARG A 99 8.06 4.72 19.48
C ARG A 99 8.48 5.47 18.23
N ALA A 100 7.53 5.79 17.36
CA ALA A 100 7.77 6.51 16.12
C ALA A 100 7.20 7.94 16.18
N LEU A 101 7.78 8.84 15.37
CA LEU A 101 7.25 10.20 15.16
C LEU A 101 6.03 10.20 14.21
N ARG A 102 5.97 9.22 13.30
CA ARG A 102 4.92 9.03 12.29
C ARG A 102 4.65 7.54 12.15
N ASN A 103 3.38 7.18 12.00
CA ASN A 103 2.94 5.84 11.65
C ASN A 103 2.36 5.87 10.24
N VAL A 104 2.84 4.98 9.36
CA VAL A 104 2.48 4.97 7.95
C VAL A 104 2.09 3.55 7.53
N ILE A 105 0.94 3.41 6.87
CA ILE A 105 0.50 2.19 6.21
C ILE A 105 0.62 2.40 4.70
N ASP A 106 1.28 1.46 4.05
CA ASP A 106 1.59 1.52 2.64
C ASP A 106 0.87 0.41 1.89
N VAL A 107 -0.24 0.79 1.25
CA VAL A 107 -1.13 -0.16 0.56
C VAL A 107 -0.74 -0.28 -0.91
N SER A 108 -0.24 -1.45 -1.30
CA SER A 108 -0.05 -1.86 -2.70
C SER A 108 -1.07 -2.92 -3.08
N GLY A 109 -1.70 -2.77 -4.25
CA GLY A 109 -2.72 -3.70 -4.72
C GLY A 109 -3.19 -3.40 -6.15
N ASP A 110 -3.81 -4.40 -6.78
CA ASP A 110 -4.24 -4.40 -8.19
C ASP A 110 -5.75 -4.22 -8.39
N GLY A 111 -6.50 -3.97 -7.32
CA GLY A 111 -7.96 -3.85 -7.40
C GLY A 111 -8.60 -3.02 -6.29
N VAL A 112 -9.90 -2.83 -6.43
CA VAL A 112 -10.76 -2.14 -5.47
C VAL A 112 -11.14 -3.06 -4.30
N ASN A 113 -11.64 -2.48 -3.21
CA ASN A 113 -12.16 -3.27 -2.10
C ASN A 113 -13.43 -4.01 -2.55
N ASN A 114 -13.45 -5.33 -2.43
CA ASN A 114 -14.59 -6.16 -2.84
C ASN A 114 -14.99 -7.19 -1.78
N HIS A 115 -14.36 -7.16 -0.61
CA HIS A 115 -14.63 -8.08 0.49
C HIS A 115 -14.39 -7.39 1.85
N GLY A 116 -15.19 -7.73 2.85
CA GLY A 116 -15.17 -7.06 4.16
C GLY A 116 -15.94 -5.73 4.17
N PRO A 117 -15.79 -4.91 5.23
CA PRO A 117 -16.51 -3.64 5.36
C PRO A 117 -16.03 -2.58 4.35
N PRO A 118 -16.77 -1.47 4.18
CA PRO A 118 -16.36 -0.37 3.30
C PRO A 118 -14.98 0.19 3.67
N VAL A 119 -14.14 0.41 2.66
CA VAL A 119 -12.75 0.90 2.85
C VAL A 119 -12.67 2.23 3.59
N THR A 120 -13.63 3.13 3.36
CA THR A 120 -13.65 4.46 3.97
C THR A 120 -13.75 4.39 5.50
N ARG A 121 -14.48 3.41 6.05
CA ARG A 121 -14.56 3.21 7.50
C ARG A 121 -13.21 2.84 8.10
N ALA A 122 -12.49 1.94 7.45
CA ALA A 122 -11.16 1.50 7.89
C ALA A 122 -10.13 2.63 7.77
N ARG A 123 -10.15 3.36 6.65
CA ARG A 123 -9.31 4.55 6.43
C ARG A 123 -9.54 5.59 7.52
N ASP A 124 -10.80 6.00 7.72
CA ASP A 124 -11.13 7.09 8.65
C ASP A 124 -10.76 6.72 10.09
N GLU A 125 -10.89 5.45 10.46
CA GLU A 125 -10.45 4.95 11.76
C GLU A 125 -8.92 5.03 11.93
N ALA A 126 -8.14 4.55 10.96
CA ALA A 126 -6.68 4.63 11.00
C ALA A 126 -6.20 6.09 11.04
N VAL A 127 -6.83 6.98 10.25
CA VAL A 127 -6.50 8.41 10.24
C VAL A 127 -6.80 9.08 11.58
N ARG A 128 -7.92 8.72 12.24
CA ARG A 128 -8.22 9.19 13.61
C ARG A 128 -7.16 8.78 14.63
N GLN A 129 -6.48 7.65 14.39
CA GLN A 129 -5.36 7.19 15.22
C GLN A 129 -4.02 7.86 14.87
N GLY A 130 -4.02 8.84 13.95
CA GLY A 130 -2.81 9.55 13.52
C GLY A 130 -1.96 8.75 12.53
N ILE A 131 -2.53 7.73 11.88
CA ILE A 131 -1.83 6.91 10.88
C ILE A 131 -2.06 7.52 9.49
N THR A 132 -0.97 7.71 8.74
CA THR A 132 -1.04 8.08 7.33
C THR A 132 -1.16 6.83 6.47
N ILE A 133 -1.98 6.86 5.43
CA ILE A 133 -2.14 5.77 4.47
C ILE A 133 -1.72 6.26 3.09
N ASN A 134 -0.73 5.62 2.47
CA ASN A 134 -0.35 5.88 1.08
C ASN A 134 -0.76 4.73 0.16
N GLY A 135 -0.86 5.03 -1.13
CA GLY A 135 -1.33 4.11 -2.15
C GLY A 135 -0.30 3.82 -3.25
N LEU A 136 -0.21 2.55 -3.65
CA LEU A 136 0.50 2.08 -4.85
C LEU A 136 -0.44 1.21 -5.70
N PRO A 137 -1.40 1.79 -6.42
CA PRO A 137 -2.29 1.02 -7.29
C PRO A 137 -1.51 0.47 -8.48
N LEU A 138 -1.61 -0.84 -8.68
CA LEU A 138 -0.97 -1.58 -9.77
C LEU A 138 -1.95 -1.80 -10.90
N MET A 139 -1.76 -1.03 -11.97
CA MET A 139 -2.62 -0.97 -13.14
C MET A 139 -1.93 -1.68 -14.32
N LEU A 140 -1.32 -2.84 -14.05
CA LEU A 140 -0.44 -3.56 -14.98
C LEU A 140 -1.19 -4.32 -16.09
N LYS A 141 -2.40 -4.78 -15.79
CA LYS A 141 -3.25 -5.49 -16.73
C LYS A 141 -4.56 -4.74 -16.87
N ARG A 142 -4.90 -4.44 -18.12
CA ARG A 142 -6.30 -4.32 -18.54
C ARG A 142 -6.72 -5.72 -18.93
N SER A 143 -7.16 -6.54 -17.97
CA SER A 143 -7.81 -7.77 -18.38
C SER A 143 -9.14 -7.34 -19.01
N MET A 144 -9.22 -7.39 -20.33
CA MET A 144 -10.45 -7.06 -21.07
C MET A 144 -11.66 -7.90 -20.62
N ASN A 145 -11.43 -8.93 -19.80
CA ASN A 145 -12.40 -9.91 -19.31
C ASN A 145 -12.47 -10.03 -17.78
N SER A 146 -11.84 -9.15 -17.00
CA SER A 146 -12.01 -9.13 -15.54
C SER A 146 -13.14 -8.17 -15.19
N ALA A 147 -14.29 -8.71 -14.78
CA ALA A 147 -15.43 -7.91 -14.35
C ALA A 147 -15.09 -6.95 -13.19
N LEU A 148 -13.98 -7.19 -12.48
CA LEU A 148 -13.51 -6.44 -11.31
C LEU A 148 -12.44 -5.38 -11.63
N ASP A 149 -11.99 -5.25 -12.88
CA ASP A 149 -11.00 -4.24 -13.26
C ASP A 149 -11.65 -2.86 -13.34
N VAL A 150 -11.19 -1.92 -12.52
CA VAL A 150 -11.65 -0.52 -12.52
C VAL A 150 -10.58 0.34 -13.18
N PRO A 151 -10.82 0.93 -14.38
CA PRO A 151 -9.82 1.69 -15.11
C PRO A 151 -9.25 2.88 -14.34
N GLU A 152 -10.05 3.50 -13.48
CA GLU A 152 -9.72 4.63 -12.63
C GLU A 152 -9.26 4.18 -11.22
N LEU A 153 -8.53 3.06 -11.12
CA LEU A 153 -8.04 2.54 -9.84
C LEU A 153 -7.19 3.57 -9.07
N ASP A 154 -6.44 4.40 -9.77
CA ASP A 154 -5.68 5.50 -9.17
C ASP A 154 -6.60 6.55 -8.50
N VAL A 155 -7.72 6.90 -9.14
CA VAL A 155 -8.76 7.76 -8.57
C VAL A 155 -9.43 7.09 -7.37
N TYR A 156 -9.70 5.78 -7.43
CA TYR A 156 -10.21 5.04 -6.27
C TYR A 156 -9.26 5.07 -5.09
N TYR A 157 -7.95 4.86 -5.32
CA TYR A 157 -6.96 4.95 -4.25
C TYR A 157 -6.89 6.36 -3.67
N GLU A 158 -6.93 7.39 -4.52
CA GLU A 158 -6.91 8.81 -4.14
C GLU A 158 -8.13 9.20 -3.29
N ASP A 159 -9.34 8.83 -3.69
CA ASP A 159 -10.58 9.27 -3.05
C ASP A 159 -11.02 8.37 -1.88
N CYS A 160 -10.67 7.08 -1.91
CA CYS A 160 -11.26 6.07 -1.01
C CYS A 160 -10.25 5.39 -0.09
N VAL A 161 -8.99 5.20 -0.50
CA VAL A 161 -8.00 4.38 0.24
C VAL A 161 -7.06 5.24 1.08
N ILE A 162 -6.40 6.22 0.47
CA ILE A 162 -5.39 7.03 1.15
C ILE A 162 -5.99 8.02 2.13
N GLY A 163 -5.23 8.42 3.14
CA GLY A 163 -5.71 9.37 4.14
C GLY A 163 -4.65 9.80 5.14
N GLY A 164 -4.91 10.89 5.84
CA GLY A 164 -4.01 11.46 6.84
C GLY A 164 -3.01 12.49 6.27
N PRO A 165 -2.31 13.21 7.14
CA PRO A 165 -1.31 14.19 6.72
C PRO A 165 -0.22 13.49 5.91
N GLY A 166 0.29 14.13 4.86
CA GLY A 166 1.36 13.48 4.09
C GLY A 166 0.90 12.47 3.03
N ALA A 167 -0.35 12.02 3.02
CA ALA A 167 -0.80 10.95 2.12
C ALA A 167 -0.64 11.27 0.62
N PHE A 168 -0.26 10.24 -0.15
CA PHE A 168 -0.10 10.31 -1.61
C PHE A 168 -0.37 8.95 -2.29
N VAL A 169 -0.57 9.00 -3.62
CA VAL A 169 -0.72 7.82 -4.50
C VAL A 169 0.39 7.83 -5.55
N ILE A 170 1.01 6.67 -5.81
CA ILE A 170 1.91 6.47 -6.96
C ILE A 170 1.35 5.34 -7.83
N PRO A 171 0.63 5.65 -8.91
CA PRO A 171 0.11 4.61 -9.80
C PRO A 171 1.22 3.99 -10.64
N VAL A 172 1.11 2.68 -10.87
CA VAL A 172 2.07 1.91 -11.69
C VAL A 172 1.33 1.31 -12.87
N ARG A 173 1.76 1.62 -14.10
CA ARG A 173 1.06 1.19 -15.31
C ARG A 173 1.83 0.14 -16.10
N THR A 174 3.14 0.02 -15.90
CA THR A 174 3.95 -1.01 -16.55
C THR A 174 4.79 -1.81 -15.56
N ARG A 175 5.20 -3.03 -15.95
CA ARG A 175 6.02 -3.90 -15.10
C ARG A 175 7.38 -3.25 -14.78
N GLU A 176 7.94 -2.53 -15.74
CA GLU A 176 9.22 -1.82 -15.64
C GLU A 176 9.13 -0.62 -14.67
N GLU A 177 7.92 -0.11 -14.43
CA GLU A 177 7.66 0.94 -13.46
C GLU A 177 7.58 0.42 -12.03
N VAL A 178 7.20 -0.85 -11.80
CA VAL A 178 6.94 -1.39 -10.44
C VAL A 178 8.11 -1.14 -9.50
N VAL A 179 9.31 -1.57 -9.89
CA VAL A 179 10.51 -1.42 -9.05
C VAL A 179 10.85 0.05 -8.81
N ARG A 180 10.73 0.91 -9.84
CA ARG A 180 11.02 2.34 -9.71
C ARG A 180 9.99 3.04 -8.82
N ALA A 181 8.72 2.74 -9.00
CA ALA A 181 7.63 3.32 -8.23
C ALA A 181 7.70 2.90 -6.75
N ILE A 182 7.99 1.63 -6.46
CA ILE A 182 8.22 1.16 -5.08
C ILE A 182 9.40 1.89 -4.45
N LYS A 183 10.54 2.02 -5.16
CA LYS A 183 11.70 2.80 -4.68
C LYS A 183 11.32 4.24 -4.37
N THR A 184 10.70 4.94 -5.31
CA THR A 184 10.25 6.33 -5.14
C THR A 184 9.31 6.46 -3.94
N LYS A 185 8.36 5.54 -3.81
CA LYS A 185 7.40 5.50 -2.72
C LYS A 185 8.09 5.36 -1.35
N MET A 186 8.98 4.37 -1.20
CA MET A 186 9.73 4.16 0.04
C MET A 186 10.63 5.35 0.40
N VAL A 187 11.28 5.97 -0.60
CA VAL A 187 12.08 7.17 -0.37
C VAL A 187 11.23 8.33 0.15
N LEU A 188 10.06 8.58 -0.46
CA LEU A 188 9.14 9.64 -0.05
C LEU A 188 8.58 9.42 1.36
N GLU A 189 8.25 8.18 1.72
CA GLU A 189 7.79 7.80 3.05
C GLU A 189 8.82 8.11 4.14
N VAL A 190 10.05 7.65 3.92
CA VAL A 190 11.16 7.83 4.86
C VAL A 190 11.50 9.30 4.99
N ALA A 191 11.63 10.01 3.87
CA ALA A 191 11.86 11.45 3.87
C ALA A 191 10.68 12.25 4.46
N GLY A 192 9.47 11.68 4.51
CA GLY A 192 8.26 12.39 4.91
C GLY A 192 7.86 13.49 3.93
N VAL A 193 8.28 13.36 2.67
CA VAL A 193 8.07 14.35 1.62
C VAL A 193 6.93 13.88 0.72
N LYS A 194 6.01 14.79 0.39
CA LYS A 194 5.02 14.55 -0.65
C LYS A 194 5.62 14.82 -2.03
N PRO A 195 5.31 14.02 -3.07
CA PRO A 195 5.48 14.49 -4.43
C PRO A 195 4.62 15.75 -4.62
N LYS A 196 5.16 16.79 -5.26
CA LYS A 196 4.40 18.00 -5.57
C LYS A 196 3.18 17.58 -6.42
N PRO A 197 1.93 17.75 -5.95
CA PRO A 197 0.79 17.55 -6.82
C PRO A 197 0.91 18.58 -7.95
N ALA A 198 0.57 18.19 -9.18
CA ALA A 198 0.20 19.20 -10.16
C ALA A 198 -0.94 20.03 -9.54
N PRO A 199 -0.87 21.38 -9.57
CA PRO A 199 -1.96 22.20 -9.02
C PRO A 199 -3.26 21.82 -9.72
N ARG A 200 -4.18 21.24 -8.96
CA ARG A 200 -5.53 20.88 -9.40
C ARG A 200 -6.53 21.75 -8.66
N ILE A 201 -7.39 22.43 -9.41
CA ILE A 201 -8.55 23.12 -8.89
C ILE A 201 -9.56 22.02 -8.55
N ILE A 202 -9.87 21.84 -7.26
CA ILE A 202 -10.93 20.95 -6.80
C ILE A 202 -12.14 21.83 -6.46
N PRO A 203 -13.21 21.83 -7.27
CA PRO A 203 -14.44 22.52 -6.93
C PRO A 203 -15.04 21.94 -5.64
N ALA A 204 -15.48 22.80 -4.72
CA ALA A 204 -16.01 22.39 -3.42
C ALA A 204 -17.31 21.56 -3.48
N ALA A 205 -17.91 21.39 -4.67
CA ALA A 205 -19.20 20.73 -4.89
C ALA A 205 -19.19 19.77 -6.09
N ASP A 206 -18.06 19.13 -6.37
CA ASP A 206 -18.01 18.09 -7.40
C ASP A 206 -18.62 16.78 -6.84
N PRO A 207 -19.54 16.10 -7.55
CA PRO A 207 -19.92 14.74 -7.20
C PRO A 207 -18.68 13.85 -7.09
N ALA A 208 -18.73 12.85 -6.20
CA ALA A 208 -17.63 11.91 -6.02
C ALA A 208 -17.22 11.32 -7.37
N ARG A 209 -15.95 11.50 -7.77
CA ARG A 209 -15.42 11.05 -9.07
C ARG A 209 -15.57 9.54 -9.26
N ILE A 210 -15.54 8.81 -8.15
CA ILE A 210 -15.74 7.37 -8.09
C ILE A 210 -16.48 6.98 -6.81
N SER A 211 -17.28 5.93 -6.88
CA SER A 211 -17.90 5.33 -5.70
C SER A 211 -16.89 4.51 -4.92
N CYS A 212 -16.72 4.79 -3.63
CA CYS A 212 -15.94 3.92 -2.73
C CYS A 212 -16.56 2.55 -2.45
N LEU A 213 -17.78 2.30 -2.95
CA LEU A 213 -18.46 1.00 -2.94
C LEU A 213 -18.43 0.29 -4.31
N ILE A 214 -17.62 0.78 -5.26
CA ILE A 214 -17.63 0.24 -6.64
C ILE A 214 -17.30 -1.25 -6.68
N GLY A 215 -16.32 -1.71 -5.89
CA GLY A 215 -15.91 -3.11 -5.89
C GLY A 215 -16.94 -4.03 -5.24
N GLU A 216 -17.57 -3.60 -4.15
CA GLU A 216 -18.66 -4.32 -3.50
C GLU A 216 -19.89 -4.42 -4.40
N ARG A 217 -20.22 -3.36 -5.16
CA ARG A 217 -21.32 -3.40 -6.14
C ARG A 217 -21.04 -4.37 -7.29
N ILE A 218 -19.87 -4.26 -7.92
CA ILE A 218 -19.46 -5.17 -9.00
C ILE A 218 -19.50 -6.62 -8.50
N TRP A 219 -19.08 -6.87 -7.27
CA TRP A 219 -19.14 -8.21 -6.68
C TRP A 219 -20.58 -8.71 -6.51
N GLN A 220 -21.48 -7.87 -5.96
CA GLN A 220 -22.89 -8.20 -5.80
C GLN A 220 -23.56 -8.53 -7.15
N GLU A 221 -23.31 -7.73 -8.18
CA GLU A 221 -23.93 -7.90 -9.51
C GLU A 221 -23.51 -9.20 -10.21
N ASN A 222 -22.27 -9.66 -9.99
CA ASN A 222 -21.70 -10.80 -10.71
C ASN A 222 -21.78 -12.13 -9.94
N TRP A 223 -21.92 -12.12 -8.61
CA TRP A 223 -21.83 -13.33 -7.77
C TRP A 223 -22.97 -13.54 -6.77
N ASN A 224 -23.96 -12.64 -6.65
CA ASN A 224 -25.13 -12.82 -5.78
C ASN A 224 -26.45 -13.15 -6.53
N ASN A 225 -26.38 -13.76 -7.72
CA ASN A 225 -27.56 -14.38 -8.36
C ASN A 225 -27.72 -15.85 -7.97
#